data_AF-A0A2P2BQ42-F1
#
_entry.id   AF-A0A2P2BQ42-F1
#
_cell.length_a   1.000
_cell.length_b   1.000
_cell.length_c   1.000
_cell.angle_alpha   90.00
_cell.angle_beta   90.00
_cell.angle_gamma   90.00
#
_symmetry.space_group_name_H-M   'P 1'
#
loop_
_entity.id
_entity.type
_entity.pdbx_description
1 polymer ?
#
loop_
_entity_poly.entity_id
_entity_poly.type
_entity_poly.pdbx_seq_one_letter_code
_entity_poly.pdbx_strand_id
1 'polypeptide(L)'
;MEDKFIQRVIISVIIILMGIIEMVINSSIEVNFGYLTAIIGGILFILSIASNIKYQVNKEEIDKEFSRKYDERDDLIDGKVAKFTLRVLIAIILLTMFISNWVKIQTDNALLIIIISFMVTEFLARKYYNSRI
;
A
#
# COMPACT_ATOMS: atom_id res chain seq x y z
N MET A 1 -13.88 -9.63 -2.89
CA MET A 1 -12.63 -10.16 -2.28
C MET A 1 -11.62 -10.59 -3.34
N GLU A 2 -12.08 -11.05 -4.50
CA GLU A 2 -11.24 -11.48 -5.63
C GLU A 2 -10.32 -10.35 -6.14
N ASP A 3 -10.83 -9.14 -6.38
CA ASP A 3 -10.01 -8.00 -6.81
C ASP A 3 -8.92 -7.61 -5.79
N LYS A 4 -9.27 -7.58 -4.50
CA LYS A 4 -8.32 -7.28 -3.41
C LYS A 4 -7.28 -8.40 -3.22
N PHE A 5 -7.65 -9.65 -3.50
CA PHE A 5 -6.72 -10.77 -3.52
C PHE A 5 -5.77 -10.68 -4.71
N ILE A 6 -6.30 -10.47 -5.93
CA ILE A 6 -5.53 -10.27 -7.16
C ILE A 6 -4.55 -9.10 -7.00
N GLN A 7 -5.00 -7.98 -6.41
CA GLN A 7 -4.14 -6.82 -6.15
C GLN A 7 -2.98 -7.16 -5.20
N ARG A 8 -3.22 -7.89 -4.09
CA ARG A 8 -2.17 -8.31 -3.15
C ARG A 8 -1.20 -9.31 -3.79
N VAL A 9 -1.69 -10.20 -4.64
CA VAL A 9 -0.87 -11.13 -5.42
C VAL A 9 0.01 -10.38 -6.42
N ILE A 10 -0.55 -9.41 -7.16
CA ILE A 10 0.22 -8.59 -8.11
C ILE A 10 1.30 -7.79 -7.38
N ILE A 11 0.97 -7.15 -6.25
CA ILE A 11 1.93 -6.37 -5.46
C ILE A 11 3.06 -7.26 -4.93
N SER A 12 2.74 -8.43 -4.39
CA SER A 12 3.77 -9.36 -3.89
C SER A 12 4.68 -9.87 -5.02
N VAL A 13 4.14 -10.16 -6.20
CA VAL A 13 4.94 -10.53 -7.39
C VAL A 13 5.85 -9.38 -7.83
N ILE A 14 5.36 -8.14 -7.84
CA ILE A 14 6.18 -6.96 -8.19
C ILE A 14 7.34 -6.79 -7.20
N ILE A 15 7.09 -6.92 -5.89
CA ILE A 15 8.13 -6.82 -4.86
C ILE A 15 9.18 -7.92 -5.03
N ILE A 16 8.77 -9.16 -5.35
CA ILE A 16 9.70 -10.25 -5.66
C ILE A 16 10.56 -9.90 -6.87
N LEU A 17 9.96 -9.42 -7.96
CA LEU A 17 10.70 -9.03 -9.17
C LEU A 17 11.69 -7.89 -8.89
N MET A 18 11.31 -6.89 -8.10
CA MET A 18 12.23 -5.81 -7.69
C MET A 18 13.42 -6.36 -6.90
N GLY A 19 13.16 -7.28 -5.94
CA GLY A 19 14.23 -7.95 -5.19
C GLY A 19 15.18 -8.75 -6.10
N ILE A 20 14.65 -9.46 -7.09
CA ILE A 20 15.45 -10.21 -8.07
C ILE A 20 16.29 -9.27 -8.95
N ILE A 21 15.72 -8.15 -9.41
CA ILE A 21 16.46 -7.15 -10.21
C ILE A 21 17.60 -6.56 -9.38
N GLU A 22 17.33 -6.21 -8.13
CA GLU A 22 18.32 -5.68 -7.20
C GLU A 22 19.44 -6.70 -6.91
N MET A 23 19.10 -7.99 -6.81
CA MET A 23 20.09 -9.07 -6.70
C MET A 23 21.06 -9.12 -7.88
N VAL A 24 20.52 -9.03 -9.10
CA VAL A 24 21.31 -9.10 -10.34
C VAL A 24 22.23 -7.90 -10.48
N ILE A 25 21.74 -6.69 -10.16
CA ILE A 25 22.49 -5.44 -10.31
C ILE A 25 23.56 -5.30 -9.22
N ASN A 26 23.26 -5.65 -7.97
CA ASN A 26 24.14 -5.45 -6.80
C ASN A 26 24.82 -6.74 -6.33
N SER A 27 25.11 -7.67 -7.25
CA SER A 27 25.68 -9.00 -6.95
C SER A 27 27.04 -8.99 -6.22
N SER A 28 27.73 -7.84 -6.14
CA SER A 28 29.06 -7.68 -5.55
C SER A 28 29.08 -7.17 -4.10
N ILE A 29 27.93 -6.96 -3.44
CA ILE A 29 27.84 -6.44 -2.07
C ILE A 29 27.55 -7.59 -1.08
N GLU A 30 28.33 -7.72 0.00
CA GLU A 30 28.24 -8.80 1.00
C GLU A 30 26.85 -8.93 1.66
N VAL A 31 26.06 -7.85 1.70
CA VAL A 31 24.67 -7.85 2.14
C VAL A 31 23.81 -7.25 1.04
N ASN A 32 23.21 -8.12 0.22
CA ASN A 32 22.36 -7.68 -0.87
C ASN A 32 20.91 -7.56 -0.37
N PHE A 33 20.44 -6.31 -0.26
CA PHE A 33 19.08 -5.97 0.16
C PHE A 33 18.00 -6.62 -0.70
N GLY A 34 18.32 -6.99 -1.94
CA GLY A 34 17.44 -7.74 -2.83
C GLY A 34 16.99 -9.10 -2.27
N TYR A 35 17.82 -9.79 -1.45
CA TYR A 35 17.39 -11.01 -0.73
C TYR A 35 16.28 -10.71 0.26
N LEU A 36 16.43 -9.64 1.04
CA LEU A 36 15.47 -9.25 2.05
C LEU A 36 14.16 -8.80 1.40
N THR A 37 14.25 -8.00 0.33
CA THR A 37 13.11 -7.54 -0.48
C THR A 37 12.35 -8.71 -1.11
N ALA A 38 13.05 -9.69 -1.70
CA ALA A 38 12.42 -10.87 -2.29
C ALA A 38 11.74 -11.76 -1.24
N ILE A 39 12.36 -11.93 -0.05
CA ILE A 39 11.76 -12.68 1.06
C ILE A 39 10.48 -12.01 1.56
N ILE A 40 10.48 -10.70 1.74
CA ILE A 40 9.27 -9.94 2.13
C ILE A 40 8.15 -10.16 1.10
N GLY A 41 8.47 -10.06 -0.20
CA GLY A 41 7.53 -10.33 -1.27
C GLY A 41 6.97 -11.76 -1.22
N GLY A 42 7.82 -12.75 -0.96
CA GLY A 42 7.41 -14.16 -0.80
C GLY A 42 6.49 -14.39 0.40
N ILE A 43 6.77 -13.78 1.55
CA ILE A 43 5.90 -13.85 2.73
C ILE A 43 4.53 -13.25 2.43
N LEU A 44 4.49 -12.08 1.79
CA LEU A 44 3.23 -11.43 1.38
C LEU A 44 2.42 -12.29 0.41
N PHE A 45 3.09 -13.00 -0.50
CA PHE A 45 2.45 -13.92 -1.44
C PHE A 45 1.81 -15.11 -0.71
N ILE A 46 2.54 -15.75 0.21
CA ILE A 46 2.04 -16.88 1.02
C ILE A 46 0.85 -16.44 1.87
N LEU A 47 0.94 -15.28 2.54
CA LEU A 47 -0.16 -14.73 3.33
C LEU A 47 -1.40 -14.45 2.47
N SER A 48 -1.21 -13.97 1.25
CA SER A 48 -2.30 -13.74 0.30
C SER A 48 -3.01 -15.05 -0.05
N ILE A 49 -2.26 -16.11 -0.36
CA ILE A 49 -2.81 -17.44 -0.65
C ILE A 49 -3.53 -18.01 0.58
N ALA A 50 -2.91 -17.96 1.76
CA ALA A 50 -3.52 -18.44 3.00
C ALA A 50 -4.83 -17.71 3.31
N SER A 51 -4.87 -16.39 3.10
CA SER A 51 -6.08 -15.59 3.23
C SER A 51 -7.16 -15.99 2.22
N ASN A 52 -6.79 -16.35 0.99
CA ASN A 52 -7.75 -16.77 -0.04
C ASN A 52 -8.34 -18.15 0.27
N ILE A 53 -7.52 -19.08 0.72
CA ILE A 53 -7.98 -20.41 1.17
C ILE A 53 -8.97 -20.24 2.32
N LYS A 54 -8.63 -19.43 3.32
CA LYS A 54 -9.53 -19.15 4.46
C LYS A 54 -10.85 -18.51 4.00
N TYR A 55 -10.80 -17.62 3.02
CA TYR A 55 -12.01 -17.03 2.43
C TYR A 55 -12.87 -18.06 1.71
N GLN A 56 -12.28 -18.95 0.91
CA GLN A 56 -13.05 -20.00 0.23
C GLN A 56 -13.72 -20.98 1.20
N VAL A 57 -13.06 -21.30 2.32
CA VAL A 57 -13.62 -22.17 3.37
C VAL A 57 -14.81 -21.52 4.08
N ASN A 58 -14.76 -20.20 4.34
CA ASN A 58 -15.78 -19.47 5.09
C ASN A 58 -16.66 -18.57 4.19
N LYS A 59 -16.76 -18.92 2.91
CA LYS A 59 -17.30 -18.04 1.87
C LYS A 59 -18.71 -17.53 2.18
N GLU A 60 -19.62 -18.40 2.63
CA GLU A 60 -21.01 -18.01 2.91
C GLU A 60 -21.16 -17.06 4.11
N GLU A 61 -20.41 -17.26 5.20
CA GLU A 61 -20.45 -16.36 6.36
C GLU A 61 -19.81 -15.01 6.04
N ILE A 62 -18.66 -15.03 5.34
CA ILE A 62 -17.94 -13.82 4.95
C ILE A 62 -18.74 -13.03 3.91
N ASP A 63 -19.32 -13.68 2.90
CA ASP A 63 -20.15 -13.01 1.90
C ASP A 63 -21.46 -12.49 2.52
N LYS A 64 -21.98 -13.11 3.59
CA LYS A 64 -23.13 -12.59 4.37
C LYS A 64 -22.75 -11.38 5.25
N GLU A 65 -21.51 -11.33 5.72
CA GLU A 65 -20.93 -10.20 6.44
C GLU A 65 -20.60 -9.01 5.50
N PHE A 66 -20.14 -9.29 4.27
CA PHE A 66 -19.89 -8.27 3.25
C PHE A 66 -21.14 -7.81 2.49
N SER A 67 -22.15 -8.68 2.32
CA SER A 67 -23.46 -8.31 1.76
C SER A 67 -24.33 -7.53 2.76
N ARG A 68 -23.92 -7.49 4.04
CA ARG A 68 -24.27 -6.41 4.97
C ARG A 68 -23.53 -5.12 4.54
N LYS A 69 -23.99 -4.60 3.40
CA LYS A 69 -23.86 -3.26 2.82
C LYS A 69 -22.55 -2.53 3.12
N TYR A 70 -21.69 -2.47 2.10
CA TYR A 70 -21.15 -1.18 1.65
C TYR A 70 -22.37 -0.25 1.46
N ASP A 71 -22.64 0.58 2.46
CA ASP A 71 -23.77 1.51 2.47
C ASP A 71 -23.36 2.78 1.72
N GLU A 72 -24.30 3.61 1.28
CA GLU A 72 -23.99 4.90 0.62
C GLU A 72 -23.07 5.80 1.47
N ARG A 73 -23.03 5.54 2.79
CA ARG A 73 -22.11 6.16 3.74
C ARG A 73 -20.64 5.80 3.51
N ASP A 74 -20.34 4.57 3.14
CA ASP A 74 -18.96 4.14 2.89
C ASP A 74 -18.39 4.80 1.63
N ASP A 75 -19.20 4.94 0.58
CA ASP A 75 -18.83 5.70 -0.63
C ASP A 75 -18.59 7.18 -0.32
N LEU A 76 -19.42 7.77 0.56
CA LEU A 76 -19.25 9.14 1.03
C LEU A 76 -17.98 9.32 1.88
N ILE A 77 -17.64 8.31 2.69
CA ILE A 77 -16.40 8.28 3.48
C ILE A 77 -15.20 8.18 2.54
N ASP A 78 -15.21 7.25 1.59
CA ASP A 78 -14.14 7.06 0.61
C ASP A 78 -13.90 8.32 -0.23
N GLY A 79 -14.98 8.99 -0.69
CA GLY A 79 -14.87 10.27 -1.40
C GLY A 79 -14.26 11.40 -0.56
N LYS A 80 -14.63 11.50 0.73
CA LYS A 80 -14.07 12.50 1.66
C LYS A 80 -12.61 12.20 2.01
N VAL A 81 -12.28 10.93 2.23
CA VAL A 81 -10.91 10.45 2.50
C VAL A 81 -10.03 10.76 1.30
N ALA A 82 -10.42 10.36 0.09
CA ALA A 82 -9.65 10.60 -1.12
C ALA A 82 -9.37 12.09 -1.35
N LYS A 83 -10.40 12.95 -1.19
CA LYS A 83 -10.26 14.40 -1.35
C LYS A 83 -9.33 15.02 -0.29
N PHE A 84 -9.41 14.56 0.95
CA PHE A 84 -8.54 15.02 2.03
C PHE A 84 -7.09 14.57 1.81
N THR A 85 -6.88 13.28 1.57
CA THR A 85 -5.56 12.69 1.31
C THR A 85 -4.89 13.35 0.11
N LEU A 86 -5.63 13.59 -0.98
CA LEU A 86 -5.09 14.28 -2.15
C LEU A 86 -4.61 15.71 -1.84
N ARG A 87 -5.38 16.48 -1.06
CA ARG A 87 -4.99 17.85 -0.67
C ARG A 87 -3.72 17.86 0.16
N VAL A 88 -3.61 16.93 1.12
CA VAL A 88 -2.40 16.79 1.95
C VAL A 88 -1.22 16.37 1.09
N LEU A 89 -1.40 15.41 0.18
CA LEU A 89 -0.35 14.93 -0.71
C LEU A 89 0.19 16.07 -1.61
N ILE A 90 -0.69 16.86 -2.20
CA ILE A 90 -0.30 18.03 -3.00
C ILE A 90 0.54 19.01 -2.17
N ALA A 91 0.14 19.29 -0.93
CA ALA A 91 0.90 20.18 -0.05
C ALA A 91 2.30 19.62 0.26
N ILE A 92 2.40 18.31 0.52
CA ILE A 92 3.68 17.63 0.79
C ILE A 92 4.59 17.66 -0.44
N ILE A 93 4.04 17.43 -1.64
CA ILE A 93 4.81 17.50 -2.89
C ILE A 93 5.36 18.91 -3.10
N LEU A 94 4.52 19.94 -2.98
CA LEU A 94 4.95 21.33 -3.13
C LEU A 94 6.04 21.71 -2.10
N LEU A 95 5.89 21.26 -0.86
CA LEU A 95 6.86 21.50 0.20
C LEU A 95 8.18 20.77 -0.06
N THR A 96 8.12 19.53 -0.54
CA THR A 96 9.30 18.74 -0.93
C THR A 96 10.04 19.40 -2.09
N MET A 97 9.31 19.86 -3.11
CA MET A 97 9.88 20.62 -4.23
C MET A 97 10.51 21.94 -3.79
N PHE A 98 9.94 22.62 -2.79
CA PHE A 98 10.52 23.84 -2.26
C PHE A 98 11.83 23.55 -1.51
N ILE A 99 11.84 22.54 -0.64
CA ILE A 99 13.01 22.14 0.15
C ILE A 99 14.14 21.61 -0.73
N SER A 100 13.82 20.94 -1.84
CA SER A 100 14.84 20.42 -2.75
C SER A 100 15.70 21.51 -3.42
N ASN A 101 15.27 22.77 -3.38
CA ASN A 101 16.09 23.91 -3.81
C ASN A 101 17.22 24.25 -2.82
N TRP A 102 17.08 23.82 -1.55
CA TRP A 102 18.01 24.13 -0.46
C TRP A 102 18.80 22.91 -0.01
N VAL A 103 18.21 21.72 -0.13
CA VAL A 103 18.81 20.45 0.31
C VAL A 103 18.76 19.45 -0.83
N LYS A 104 19.91 18.84 -1.14
CA LYS A 104 19.99 17.79 -2.17
C LYS A 104 19.37 16.50 -1.63
N ILE A 105 18.14 16.22 -2.03
CA ILE A 105 17.41 15.00 -1.66
C ILE A 105 17.49 14.04 -2.84
N GLN A 106 17.88 12.78 -2.58
CA GLN A 106 17.82 11.72 -3.58
C GLN A 106 16.36 11.44 -3.95
N THR A 107 16.07 11.29 -5.24
CA THR A 107 14.70 11.11 -5.76
C THR A 107 13.98 9.93 -5.10
N ASP A 108 14.67 8.81 -4.89
CA ASP A 108 14.10 7.62 -4.26
C ASP A 108 13.65 7.89 -2.81
N ASN A 109 14.45 8.66 -2.06
CA ASN A 109 14.12 9.04 -0.69
C ASN A 109 12.94 10.01 -0.64
N ALA A 110 12.86 10.95 -1.59
CA ALA A 110 11.71 11.86 -1.70
C ALA A 110 10.42 11.10 -2.02
N LEU A 111 10.46 10.16 -2.97
CA LEU A 111 9.33 9.31 -3.32
C LEU A 111 8.88 8.44 -2.15
N LEU A 112 9.82 7.85 -1.41
CA LEU A 112 9.51 7.03 -0.24
C LEU A 112 8.79 7.85 0.85
N ILE A 113 9.24 9.08 1.12
CA ILE A 113 8.58 10.00 2.06
C ILE A 113 7.15 10.33 1.60
N ILE A 114 6.95 10.60 0.31
CA ILE A 114 5.63 10.90 -0.26
C ILE A 114 4.69 9.70 -0.12
N ILE A 115 5.17 8.48 -0.41
CA ILE A 115 4.38 7.25 -0.31
C ILE A 115 3.99 6.95 1.15
N ILE A 116 4.93 7.04 2.08
CA ILE A 116 4.63 6.82 3.51
C ILE A 116 3.62 7.85 4.00
N SER A 117 3.81 9.13 3.64
CA SER A 117 2.89 10.20 4.01
C SER A 117 1.48 9.99 3.44
N PHE A 118 1.39 9.50 2.20
CA PHE A 118 0.12 9.13 1.57
C PHE A 118 -0.59 8.02 2.36
N MET A 119 0.10 6.92 2.66
CA MET A 119 -0.47 5.78 3.39
C MET A 119 -0.95 6.18 4.79
N VAL A 120 -0.13 6.92 5.53
CA VAL A 120 -0.48 7.40 6.89
C VAL A 120 -1.67 8.34 6.84
N THR A 121 -1.70 9.27 5.89
CA THR A 121 -2.79 10.24 5.77
C THR A 121 -4.11 9.56 5.39
N GLU A 122 -4.08 8.60 4.45
CA GLU A 122 -5.27 7.82 4.06
C GLU A 122 -5.84 7.06 5.25
N PHE A 123 -4.97 6.36 5.99
CA PHE A 123 -5.37 5.60 7.17
C PHE A 123 -5.99 6.49 8.26
N LEU A 124 -5.35 7.62 8.57
CA LEU A 124 -5.84 8.57 9.56
C LEU A 124 -7.16 9.22 9.13
N ALA A 125 -7.28 9.59 7.85
CA ALA A 125 -8.50 10.19 7.32
C ALA A 125 -9.66 9.20 7.37
N ARG A 126 -9.44 7.93 7.00
CA ARG A 126 -10.45 6.88 7.06
C ARG A 126 -10.92 6.65 8.50
N LYS A 127 -9.99 6.57 9.45
CA LYS A 127 -10.33 6.47 10.89
C LYS A 127 -11.12 7.68 11.39
N TYR A 128 -10.78 8.88 10.93
CA TYR A 128 -11.44 10.11 11.34
C TYR A 128 -12.87 10.20 10.80
N TYR A 129 -13.09 9.93 9.52
CA TYR A 129 -14.44 10.01 8.94
C TYR A 129 -15.35 8.86 9.38
N ASN A 130 -14.80 7.67 9.61
CA ASN A 130 -15.56 6.54 10.15
C ASN A 130 -15.96 6.71 11.62
N SER A 131 -15.28 7.59 12.38
CA SER A 131 -15.64 7.86 13.79
C SER A 131 -16.63 9.01 13.97
N ARG A 132 -17.00 9.70 12.89
CA ARG A 132 -17.92 10.87 12.90
C ARG A 132 -19.21 10.69 12.10
N ILE A 133 -19.37 9.58 11.38
CA ILE A 133 -20.54 9.22 10.56
C ILE A 133 -21.21 8.02 11.19
#